data_AF-A0A7R9Z9P2-F1
#
_entry.id   AF-A0A7R9Z9P2-F1
#
_cell.length_a   1.000
_cell.length_b   1.000
_cell.length_c   1.000
_cell.angle_alpha   90.00
_cell.angle_beta   90.00
_cell.angle_gamma   90.00
#
_symmetry.space_group_name_H-M   'P 1'
#
loop_
_entity.id
_entity.type
_entity.pdbx_description
1 polymer ?
#
loop_
_entity_poly.entity_id
_entity_poly.type
_entity_poly.pdbx_seq_one_letter_code
_entity_poly.pdbx_strand_id
1 'polypeptide(L)'
;VLLQNCHLLISWLKELDKKLEQMQDPHKNFRLWLTTEPTDKFPLSILQRSFRIVTEPPDGLKLNMRGTMAKVDQSLLDECPHPSFKPLVFGLAYLHAIVQERRKYGKLGWNVSYDFNESDFSISRNLMSLYLTKAWEDEDESIPWGSLKYLIGDAMYGGRVSDDMDRRVLTTYLNEFFGDFVF
;
A
#
# COMPACT_ATOMS: atom_id res chain seq x y z
N VAL A 1 4.90 25.47 1.34
CA VAL A 1 5.51 24.88 2.54
C VAL A 1 4.68 23.68 2.96
N LEU A 2 5.31 22.53 3.20
CA LEU A 2 4.66 21.31 3.67
C LEU A 2 5.24 20.93 5.04
N LEU A 3 4.40 20.84 6.06
CA LEU A 3 4.76 20.38 7.39
C LEU A 3 4.12 19.01 7.61
N GLN A 4 4.95 17.99 7.80
CA GLN A 4 4.50 16.61 7.93
C GLN A 4 4.46 16.17 9.40
N ASN A 5 3.59 15.22 9.71
CA ASN A 5 3.49 14.55 11.01
C ASN A 5 3.27 15.53 12.18
N CYS A 6 2.41 16.53 11.98
CA CYS A 6 2.19 17.62 12.94
C CYS A 6 1.69 17.13 14.32
N HIS A 7 1.00 15.99 14.38
CA HIS A 7 0.59 15.32 15.62
C HIS A 7 1.77 14.96 16.55
N LEU A 8 2.99 14.84 16.03
CA LEU A 8 4.20 14.58 16.83
C LEU A 8 4.76 15.86 17.49
N LEU A 9 4.36 17.05 17.04
CA LEU A 9 4.90 18.35 17.49
C LEU A 9 3.80 19.33 17.92
N ILE A 10 2.85 18.85 18.72
CA ILE A 10 1.67 19.61 19.17
C ILE A 10 2.05 20.91 19.89
N SER A 11 3.12 20.91 20.68
CA SER A 11 3.58 22.11 21.40
C SER A 11 3.96 23.23 20.43
N TRP A 12 4.64 22.88 19.34
CA TRP A 12 5.08 23.83 18.32
C TRP A 12 3.93 24.35 17.46
N LEU A 13 2.84 23.58 17.30
CA LEU A 13 1.65 24.04 16.57
C LEU A 13 1.03 25.30 17.19
N LYS A 14 1.21 25.53 18.50
CA LYS A 14 0.78 26.78 19.16
C LYS A 14 1.59 27.99 18.69
N GLU A 15 2.87 27.81 18.38
CA GLU A 15 3.71 28.85 17.81
C GLU A 15 3.35 29.11 16.36
N LEU A 16 3.09 28.04 15.59
CA LEU A 16 2.60 28.15 14.22
C LEU A 16 1.29 28.96 14.17
N ASP A 17 0.35 28.68 15.07
CA ASP A 17 -0.93 29.38 15.15
C ASP A 17 -0.75 30.89 15.33
N LYS A 18 0.09 31.30 16.29
CA LYS A 18 0.45 32.72 16.50
C LYS A 18 1.08 33.35 15.26
N LYS A 19 1.96 32.61 14.56
CA LYS A 19 2.57 33.12 13.33
C LYS A 19 1.55 33.29 12.21
N LEU A 20 0.57 32.40 12.10
CA LEU A 20 -0.52 32.50 11.13
C LEU A 20 -1.47 33.67 11.47
N GLU A 21 -1.74 33.91 12.74
CA GLU A 21 -2.52 35.08 13.19
C GLU A 21 -1.84 36.41 12.89
N GLN A 22 -0.52 36.49 13.04
CA GLN A 22 0.27 37.70 12.82
C GLN A 22 0.64 37.92 11.35
N MET A 23 0.40 36.94 10.48
CA MET A 23 0.77 37.01 9.07
C MET A 23 -0.12 38.02 8.34
N GLN A 24 0.46 39.14 7.91
CA GLN A 24 -0.20 40.15 7.10
C GLN A 24 0.33 40.09 5.66
N ASP A 25 -0.60 40.14 4.70
CA ASP A 25 -0.33 40.13 3.25
C ASP A 25 0.66 39.03 2.78
N PRO A 26 0.34 37.73 3.02
CA PRO A 26 1.16 36.67 2.48
C PRO A 26 1.16 36.72 0.95
N HIS A 27 2.31 36.39 0.36
CA HIS A 27 2.45 36.31 -1.10
C HIS A 27 1.32 35.47 -1.72
N LYS A 28 0.71 35.92 -2.82
CA LYS A 28 -0.48 35.29 -3.45
C LYS A 28 -0.33 33.79 -3.75
N ASN A 29 0.91 33.34 -4.01
CA ASN A 29 1.22 31.93 -4.30
C ASN A 29 1.64 31.12 -3.07
N PHE A 30 1.65 31.72 -1.87
CA PHE A 30 1.97 30.98 -0.65
C PHE A 30 0.88 29.97 -0.34
N ARG A 31 1.30 28.73 -0.06
CA ARG A 31 0.44 27.64 0.40
C ARG A 31 1.13 26.92 1.55
N LEU A 32 0.42 26.76 2.66
CA LEU A 32 0.84 25.96 3.81
C LEU A 32 0.02 24.68 3.83
N TRP A 33 0.70 23.54 3.75
CA TRP A 33 0.12 22.21 3.86
C TRP A 33 0.55 21.59 5.18
N LEU A 34 -0.41 21.03 5.91
CA LEU A 34 -0.18 20.35 7.18
C LEU A 34 -0.68 18.91 7.05
N THR A 35 0.19 17.91 7.28
CA THR A 35 -0.24 16.51 7.43
C THR A 35 -0.22 16.11 8.90
N THR A 36 -1.31 15.48 9.37
CA THR A 36 -1.48 15.10 10.77
C THR A 36 -2.39 13.89 10.89
N GLU A 37 -2.17 13.06 11.90
CA GLU A 37 -3.17 12.11 12.37
C GLU A 37 -4.21 12.84 13.25
N PRO A 38 -5.43 12.27 13.41
CA PRO A 38 -6.43 12.80 14.32
C PRO A 38 -5.89 12.89 15.75
N THR A 39 -6.03 14.06 16.37
CA THR A 39 -5.66 14.27 17.78
C THR A 39 -6.49 15.37 18.42
N ASP A 40 -6.97 15.12 19.63
CA ASP A 40 -7.77 16.09 20.41
C ASP A 40 -6.97 17.32 20.85
N LYS A 41 -5.64 17.28 20.69
CA LYS A 41 -4.74 18.35 21.11
C LYS A 41 -4.36 19.29 19.97
N PHE A 42 -4.84 19.06 18.75
CA PHE A 42 -4.54 19.91 17.61
C PHE A 42 -5.20 21.29 17.79
N PRO A 43 -4.51 22.42 17.52
CA PRO A 43 -5.10 23.75 17.72
C PRO A 43 -6.38 23.98 16.90
N LEU A 44 -7.48 24.27 17.61
CA LEU A 44 -8.79 24.48 17.00
C LEU A 44 -8.82 25.69 16.04
N SER A 45 -8.09 26.74 16.37
CA SER A 45 -7.89 27.95 15.56
C SER A 45 -7.38 27.63 14.15
N ILE A 46 -6.32 26.81 14.05
CA ILE A 46 -5.78 26.33 12.77
C ILE A 46 -6.84 25.50 12.04
N LEU A 47 -7.56 24.60 12.73
CA LEU A 47 -8.60 23.77 12.12
C LEU A 47 -9.77 24.60 11.56
N GLN A 48 -10.18 25.65 12.25
CA GLN A 48 -11.27 26.53 11.82
C GLN A 48 -10.89 27.38 10.62
N ARG A 49 -9.60 27.69 10.45
CA ARG A 49 -9.07 28.53 9.37
C ARG A 49 -8.46 27.74 8.21
N SER A 50 -8.55 26.41 8.23
CA SER A 50 -7.98 25.54 7.20
C SER A 50 -9.04 24.82 6.39
N PHE A 51 -8.69 24.48 5.15
CA PHE A 51 -9.40 23.48 4.38
C PHE A 51 -8.93 22.10 4.83
N ARG A 52 -9.87 21.28 5.31
CA ARG A 52 -9.60 19.95 5.88
C ARG A 52 -9.90 18.89 4.84
N ILE A 53 -8.88 18.10 4.50
CA ILE A 53 -9.01 16.94 3.63
C ILE A 53 -8.69 15.71 4.48
N VAL A 54 -9.63 14.78 4.55
CA VAL A 54 -9.41 13.47 5.17
C VAL A 54 -9.08 12.50 4.05
N THR A 55 -7.89 11.92 4.11
CA THR A 55 -7.49 10.85 3.19
C THR A 55 -7.74 9.51 3.89
N GLU A 56 -8.87 8.90 3.60
CA GLU A 56 -9.14 7.53 4.02
C GLU A 56 -8.61 6.55 2.96
N PRO A 57 -8.16 5.34 3.35
CA PRO A 57 -7.91 4.29 2.38
C PRO A 57 -9.14 4.06 1.49
N PRO A 58 -8.97 3.74 0.19
CA PRO A 58 -10.10 3.54 -0.71
C PRO A 58 -11.11 2.56 -0.14
N ASP A 59 -12.39 2.91 -0.21
CA ASP A 59 -13.43 2.06 0.37
C ASP A 59 -13.89 0.96 -0.57
N GLY A 60 -13.48 -0.27 -0.27
CA GLY A 60 -13.91 -1.48 -0.94
C GLY A 60 -12.87 -2.01 -1.91
N LEU A 61 -12.90 -3.33 -2.07
CA LEU A 61 -11.95 -4.11 -2.87
C LEU A 61 -11.74 -3.55 -4.28
N LYS A 62 -12.82 -3.13 -4.95
CA LYS A 62 -12.77 -2.59 -6.32
C LYS A 62 -11.98 -1.27 -6.40
N LEU A 63 -12.20 -0.35 -5.45
CA LEU A 63 -11.49 0.93 -5.44
C LEU A 63 -10.03 0.74 -5.05
N ASN A 64 -9.77 -0.15 -4.10
CA ASN A 64 -8.42 -0.52 -3.70
C ASN A 64 -7.63 -1.08 -4.91
N MET A 65 -8.17 -2.11 -5.57
CA MET A 65 -7.57 -2.69 -6.77
C MET A 65 -7.36 -1.66 -7.88
N ARG A 66 -8.34 -0.76 -8.10
CA ARG A 66 -8.19 0.33 -9.08
C ARG A 66 -7.06 1.28 -8.71
N GLY A 67 -6.87 1.56 -7.42
CA GLY A 67 -5.77 2.38 -6.90
C GLY A 67 -4.40 1.76 -7.16
N THR A 68 -4.25 0.45 -6.93
CA THR A 68 -3.01 -0.28 -7.23
C THR A 68 -2.76 -0.34 -8.74
N MET A 69 -3.76 -0.75 -9.53
CA MET A 69 -3.61 -0.89 -10.98
C MET A 69 -3.41 0.44 -11.71
N ALA A 70 -3.91 1.56 -11.17
CA ALA A 70 -3.66 2.89 -11.74
C ALA A 70 -2.18 3.31 -11.71
N LYS A 71 -1.37 2.67 -10.85
CA LYS A 71 0.08 2.90 -10.75
C LYS A 71 0.88 1.94 -11.63
N VAL A 72 0.23 0.93 -12.20
CA VAL A 72 0.84 -0.05 -13.10
C VAL A 72 0.60 0.41 -14.53
N ASP A 73 1.59 1.07 -15.13
CA ASP A 73 1.53 1.50 -16.51
C ASP A 73 2.00 0.41 -17.50
N GLN A 74 1.88 0.70 -18.80
CA GLN A 74 2.26 -0.24 -19.84
C GLN A 74 3.76 -0.59 -19.80
N SER A 75 4.63 0.37 -19.47
CA SER A 75 6.06 0.10 -19.33
C SER A 75 6.34 -0.91 -18.23
N LEU A 76 5.68 -0.80 -17.07
CA LEU A 76 5.83 -1.75 -15.98
C LEU A 76 5.33 -3.17 -16.35
N LEU A 77 4.33 -3.27 -17.21
CA LEU A 77 3.80 -4.55 -17.69
C LEU A 77 4.68 -5.21 -18.76
N ASP A 78 5.49 -4.43 -19.46
CA ASP A 78 6.39 -4.89 -20.51
C ASP A 78 7.83 -5.16 -20.01
N GLU A 79 8.09 -4.99 -18.70
CA GLU A 79 9.38 -5.31 -18.06
C GLU A 79 9.73 -6.80 -18.08
N CYS A 80 8.73 -7.68 -18.19
CA CYS A 80 8.93 -9.13 -18.20
C CYS A 80 8.42 -9.70 -19.54
N PRO A 81 9.25 -10.48 -20.27
CA PRO A 81 8.85 -11.09 -21.53
C PRO A 81 7.88 -12.27 -21.35
N HIS A 82 7.81 -12.84 -20.15
CA HIS A 82 7.01 -14.03 -19.88
C HIS A 82 5.50 -13.74 -20.02
N PRO A 83 4.74 -14.50 -20.83
CA PRO A 83 3.32 -14.20 -21.12
C PRO A 83 2.44 -14.22 -19.86
N SER A 84 2.75 -15.10 -18.90
CA SER A 84 2.07 -15.18 -17.61
C SER A 84 2.26 -13.97 -16.69
N PHE A 85 3.20 -13.07 -16.96
CA PHE A 85 3.47 -11.94 -16.06
C PHE A 85 2.26 -11.02 -15.90
N LYS A 86 1.61 -10.62 -17.01
CA LYS A 86 0.50 -9.65 -16.96
C LYS A 86 -0.71 -10.19 -16.16
N PRO A 87 -1.18 -11.44 -16.38
CA PRO A 87 -2.20 -12.04 -15.52
C PRO A 87 -1.78 -12.15 -14.05
N LEU A 88 -0.51 -12.47 -13.79
CA LEU A 88 0.00 -12.57 -12.42
C LEU A 88 0.12 -11.21 -11.70
N VAL A 89 0.43 -10.12 -12.42
CA VAL A 89 0.39 -8.76 -11.85
C VAL A 89 -1.03 -8.42 -11.37
N PHE A 90 -2.05 -8.81 -12.14
CA PHE A 90 -3.44 -8.66 -11.71
C PHE A 90 -3.76 -9.53 -10.48
N GLY A 91 -3.33 -10.80 -10.47
CA GLY A 91 -3.50 -11.70 -9.32
C GLY A 91 -2.81 -11.16 -8.06
N LEU A 92 -1.61 -10.60 -8.20
CA LEU A 92 -0.88 -9.95 -7.11
C LEU A 92 -1.60 -8.69 -6.62
N ALA A 93 -2.13 -7.86 -7.53
CA ALA A 93 -2.89 -6.67 -7.15
C ALA A 93 -4.19 -7.05 -6.42
N TYR A 94 -4.83 -8.15 -6.82
CA TYR A 94 -6.00 -8.70 -6.13
C TYR A 94 -5.67 -9.19 -4.73
N LEU A 95 -4.59 -9.97 -4.58
CA LEU A 95 -4.08 -10.41 -3.27
C LEU A 95 -3.79 -9.19 -2.37
N HIS A 96 -3.09 -8.19 -2.90
CA HIS A 96 -2.75 -6.96 -2.19
C HIS A 96 -3.99 -6.23 -1.66
N ALA A 97 -5.00 -6.06 -2.53
CA ALA A 97 -6.25 -5.43 -2.14
C ALA A 97 -7.01 -6.25 -1.08
N ILE A 98 -7.05 -7.59 -1.19
CA ILE A 98 -7.69 -8.45 -0.19
C ILE A 98 -7.03 -8.31 1.18
N VAL A 99 -5.70 -8.41 1.25
CA VAL A 99 -5.02 -8.38 2.56
C VAL A 99 -5.18 -7.03 3.25
N GLN A 100 -5.25 -5.94 2.49
CA GLN A 100 -5.56 -4.61 3.01
C GLN A 100 -7.02 -4.49 3.47
N GLU A 101 -7.99 -4.88 2.64
CA GLU A 101 -9.42 -4.76 2.96
C GLU A 101 -9.81 -5.62 4.17
N ARG A 102 -9.15 -6.77 4.37
CA ARG A 102 -9.37 -7.63 5.55
C ARG A 102 -9.15 -6.87 6.86
N ARG A 103 -8.24 -5.90 6.92
CA ARG A 103 -7.98 -5.08 8.11
C ARG A 103 -9.22 -4.34 8.60
N LYS A 104 -10.18 -4.01 7.71
CA LYS A 104 -11.42 -3.33 8.07
C LYS A 104 -12.32 -4.15 8.99
N TYR A 105 -12.20 -5.47 8.98
CA TYR A 105 -13.00 -6.38 9.81
C TYR A 105 -12.38 -6.66 11.18
N GLY A 106 -11.35 -5.89 11.57
CA GLY A 106 -10.66 -6.05 12.85
C GLY A 106 -10.18 -7.48 13.06
N LYS A 107 -10.47 -8.05 14.24
CA LYS A 107 -10.06 -9.40 14.63
C LYS A 107 -10.66 -10.54 13.79
N LEU A 108 -11.72 -10.29 13.04
CA LEU A 108 -12.27 -11.27 12.09
C LEU A 108 -11.46 -11.32 10.78
N GLY A 109 -10.79 -10.21 10.44
CA GLY A 109 -9.92 -10.12 9.28
C GLY A 109 -8.49 -10.57 9.57
N TRP A 110 -7.91 -10.04 10.63
CA TRP A 110 -6.56 -10.36 11.11
C TRP A 110 -6.53 -10.33 12.63
N ASN A 111 -5.87 -11.29 13.27
CA ASN A 111 -5.65 -11.27 14.71
C ASN A 111 -4.81 -10.06 15.14
N VAL A 112 -3.82 -9.69 14.32
CA VAL A 112 -2.97 -8.52 14.51
C VAL A 112 -3.15 -7.51 13.36
N SER A 113 -3.17 -6.21 13.67
CA SER A 113 -3.30 -5.16 12.65
C SER A 113 -1.98 -4.94 11.91
N TYR A 114 -1.82 -5.61 10.76
CA TYR A 114 -0.68 -5.42 9.86
C TYR A 114 -0.87 -4.20 8.94
N ASP A 115 0.24 -3.53 8.63
CA ASP A 115 0.25 -2.36 7.74
C ASP A 115 0.80 -2.74 6.36
N PHE A 116 0.01 -3.41 5.53
CA PHE A 116 0.42 -3.72 4.15
C PHE A 116 0.38 -2.47 3.28
N ASN A 117 1.47 -2.18 2.57
CA ASN A 117 1.64 -0.93 1.84
C ASN A 117 2.21 -1.14 0.43
N GLU A 118 2.33 -0.03 -0.31
CA GLU A 118 2.73 -0.04 -1.72
C GLU A 118 4.09 -0.71 -1.98
N SER A 119 5.03 -0.67 -1.01
CA SER A 119 6.34 -1.28 -1.19
C SER A 119 6.24 -2.80 -1.23
N ASP A 120 5.30 -3.39 -0.47
CA ASP A 120 5.07 -4.84 -0.48
C ASP A 120 4.62 -5.30 -1.88
N PHE A 121 3.69 -4.56 -2.49
CA PHE A 121 3.24 -4.81 -3.86
C PHE A 121 4.38 -4.62 -4.88
N SER A 122 5.06 -3.48 -4.82
CA SER A 122 6.12 -3.12 -5.78
C SER A 122 7.27 -4.12 -5.76
N ILE A 123 7.76 -4.50 -4.57
CA ILE A 123 8.85 -5.47 -4.43
C ILE A 123 8.39 -6.87 -4.86
N SER A 124 7.17 -7.29 -4.49
CA SER A 124 6.62 -8.58 -4.92
C SER A 124 6.50 -8.68 -6.44
N ARG A 125 6.07 -7.60 -7.11
CA ARG A 125 6.03 -7.50 -8.58
C ARG A 125 7.42 -7.61 -9.20
N ASN A 126 8.42 -6.93 -8.62
CA ASN A 126 9.79 -6.98 -9.10
C ASN A 126 10.39 -8.39 -8.96
N LEU A 127 10.16 -9.05 -7.82
CA LEU A 127 10.60 -10.43 -7.59
C LEU A 127 9.91 -11.39 -8.57
N MET A 128 8.62 -11.21 -8.80
CA MET A 128 7.88 -12.01 -9.77
C MET A 128 8.43 -11.81 -11.19
N SER A 129 8.68 -10.57 -11.61
CA SER A 129 9.32 -10.26 -12.89
C SER A 129 10.68 -10.94 -13.00
N LEU A 130 11.54 -10.81 -11.99
CA LEU A 130 12.87 -11.43 -11.97
C LEU A 130 12.82 -12.95 -12.18
N TYR A 131 11.95 -13.65 -11.46
CA TYR A 131 11.88 -15.11 -11.53
C TYR A 131 11.19 -15.61 -12.80
N LEU A 132 10.20 -14.90 -13.32
CA LEU A 132 9.57 -15.24 -14.59
C LEU A 132 10.48 -14.92 -15.79
N THR A 133 11.24 -13.83 -15.73
CA THR A 133 12.25 -13.53 -16.76
C THR A 133 13.33 -14.60 -16.78
N LYS A 134 13.79 -15.05 -15.60
CA LYS A 134 14.74 -16.16 -15.53
C LYS A 134 14.16 -17.45 -16.13
N ALA A 135 12.93 -17.82 -15.76
CA ALA A 135 12.27 -18.99 -16.34
C ALA A 135 12.10 -18.89 -17.87
N TRP A 136 11.83 -17.68 -18.37
CA TRP A 136 11.76 -17.40 -19.81
C TRP A 136 13.11 -17.55 -20.51
N GLU A 137 14.20 -17.05 -19.91
CA GLU A 137 15.56 -17.16 -20.43
C GLU A 137 16.09 -18.61 -20.41
N ASP A 138 15.71 -19.36 -19.38
CA ASP A 138 16.08 -20.77 -19.21
C ASP A 138 15.20 -21.73 -20.05
N GLU A 139 14.23 -21.21 -20.81
CA GLU A 139 13.24 -21.96 -21.60
C GLU A 139 12.41 -22.97 -20.77
N ASP A 140 12.14 -22.65 -19.51
CA ASP A 140 11.34 -23.48 -18.62
C ASP A 140 9.88 -23.57 -19.11
N GLU A 141 9.34 -24.78 -19.25
CA GLU A 141 7.93 -24.98 -19.62
C GLU A 141 6.95 -24.61 -18.49
N SER A 142 7.42 -24.55 -17.24
CA SER A 142 6.58 -24.39 -16.06
C SER A 142 6.88 -23.12 -15.28
N ILE A 143 5.85 -22.46 -14.77
CA ILE A 143 6.00 -21.32 -13.87
C ILE A 143 6.60 -21.80 -12.53
N PRO A 144 7.63 -21.11 -11.99
CA PRO A 144 8.29 -21.49 -10.74
C PRO A 144 7.44 -21.13 -9.50
N TRP A 145 6.26 -21.75 -9.36
CA TRP A 145 5.28 -21.44 -8.32
C TRP A 145 5.82 -21.56 -6.91
N GLY A 146 6.67 -22.56 -6.63
CA GLY A 146 7.28 -22.73 -5.31
C GLY A 146 8.07 -21.49 -4.90
N SER A 147 8.90 -20.96 -5.81
CA SER A 147 9.68 -19.75 -5.57
C SER A 147 8.79 -18.51 -5.46
N LEU A 148 7.83 -18.33 -6.38
CA LEU A 148 6.93 -17.18 -6.35
C LEU A 148 6.10 -17.14 -5.06
N LYS A 149 5.54 -18.27 -4.64
CA LYS A 149 4.74 -18.36 -3.43
C LYS A 149 5.58 -18.14 -2.18
N TYR A 150 6.78 -18.70 -2.11
CA TYR A 150 7.66 -18.45 -0.98
C TYR A 150 8.06 -16.97 -0.87
N LEU A 151 8.47 -16.36 -1.98
CA LEU A 151 8.91 -14.97 -1.98
C LEU A 151 7.78 -14.01 -1.63
N ILE A 152 6.60 -14.17 -2.25
CA ILE A 152 5.45 -13.30 -2.00
C ILE A 152 4.84 -13.60 -0.63
N GLY A 153 4.61 -14.88 -0.34
CA GLY A 153 3.87 -15.35 0.83
C GLY A 153 4.66 -15.33 2.12
N ASP A 154 5.88 -15.86 2.12
CA ASP A 154 6.68 -16.00 3.34
C ASP A 154 7.63 -14.82 3.56
N ALA A 155 8.30 -14.35 2.49
CA ALA A 155 9.30 -13.29 2.62
C ALA A 155 8.66 -11.88 2.62
N MET A 156 7.83 -11.56 1.63
CA MET A 156 7.27 -10.21 1.47
C MET A 156 6.10 -9.97 2.42
N TYR A 157 4.94 -10.56 2.13
CA TYR A 157 3.75 -10.36 2.97
C TYR A 157 3.90 -11.08 4.32
N GLY A 158 4.45 -12.30 4.32
CA GLY A 158 4.69 -13.09 5.53
C GLY A 158 5.72 -12.49 6.48
N GLY A 159 6.64 -11.66 5.98
CA GLY A 159 7.57 -10.90 6.82
C GLY A 159 6.87 -9.90 7.75
N ARG A 160 5.65 -9.47 7.40
CA ARG A 160 4.80 -8.63 8.28
C ARG A 160 3.95 -9.44 9.24
N VAL A 161 3.61 -10.68 8.87
CA VAL A 161 2.66 -11.51 9.60
C VAL A 161 3.36 -12.30 10.71
N SER A 162 3.10 -11.87 11.94
CA SER A 162 3.67 -12.42 13.17
C SER A 162 2.85 -13.53 13.83
N ASP A 163 1.55 -13.65 13.52
CA ASP A 163 0.65 -14.64 14.10
C ASP A 163 0.51 -15.86 13.18
N ASP A 164 0.55 -17.07 13.73
CA ASP A 164 0.54 -18.31 12.96
C ASP A 164 -0.80 -18.56 12.25
N MET A 165 -1.91 -18.15 12.87
CA MET A 165 -3.24 -18.31 12.27
C MET A 165 -3.44 -17.30 11.14
N ASP A 166 -2.96 -16.07 11.32
CA ASP A 166 -2.91 -15.07 10.24
C ASP A 166 -1.99 -15.54 9.09
N ARG A 167 -0.84 -16.15 9.39
CA ARG A 167 0.05 -16.71 8.36
C ARG A 167 -0.67 -17.77 7.53
N ARG A 168 -1.41 -18.67 8.18
CA ARG A 168 -2.24 -19.66 7.49
C ARG A 168 -3.29 -19.03 6.57
N VAL A 169 -3.92 -17.93 6.99
CA VAL A 169 -4.88 -17.18 6.14
C VAL A 169 -4.18 -16.62 4.91
N LEU A 170 -3.02 -15.98 5.08
CA LEU A 170 -2.23 -15.44 3.98
C LEU A 170 -1.83 -16.53 2.97
N THR A 171 -1.30 -17.66 3.45
CA THR A 171 -0.92 -18.80 2.61
C THR A 171 -2.12 -19.39 1.88
N THR A 172 -3.30 -19.40 2.50
CA THR A 172 -4.53 -19.90 1.86
C THR A 172 -4.91 -19.03 0.66
N TYR A 173 -4.94 -17.70 0.83
CA TYR A 173 -5.21 -16.79 -0.29
C TYR A 173 -4.15 -16.89 -1.40
N LEU A 174 -2.88 -17.00 -1.02
CA LEU A 174 -1.81 -17.14 -1.99
C LEU A 174 -1.97 -18.41 -2.83
N ASN A 175 -2.32 -19.54 -2.20
CA ASN A 175 -2.56 -20.79 -2.93
C ASN A 175 -3.81 -20.74 -3.81
N GLU A 176 -4.83 -20.01 -3.39
CA GLU A 176 -6.09 -19.82 -4.14
C GLU A 176 -5.91 -18.92 -5.36
N PHE A 177 -4.95 -17.98 -5.34
CA PHE A 177 -4.76 -17.01 -6.43
C PHE A 177 -3.54 -17.28 -7.32
N PHE A 178 -2.61 -18.13 -6.87
CA PHE A 178 -1.40 -18.46 -7.60
C PHE A 178 -1.36 -19.96 -7.89
N GLY A 179 -1.55 -20.33 -9.14
CA GLY A 179 -1.40 -21.68 -9.65
C GLY A 179 -1.72 -21.78 -11.14
N ASP A 180 -1.46 -22.94 -11.74
CA ASP A 180 -1.63 -23.13 -13.19
C ASP A 180 -3.08 -22.93 -13.67
N PHE A 181 -4.06 -23.11 -12.78
CA PHE A 181 -5.49 -22.88 -13.05
C PHE A 181 -5.84 -21.43 -13.46
N VAL A 182 -4.89 -20.50 -13.35
CA VAL A 182 -5.03 -19.11 -13.81
C VAL A 182 -4.94 -19.01 -15.34
N PHE A 183 -4.38 -20.01 -16.03
CA PHE A 183 -4.15 -20.06 -17.48
C PHE A 183 -4.97 -21.17 -18.15
#